data_AF-A0A6A6VLJ8-F1
#
_entry.id   AF-A0A6A6VLJ8-F1
#
_cell.length_a   1.000
_cell.length_b   1.000
_cell.length_c   1.000
_cell.angle_alpha   90.00
_cell.angle_beta   90.00
_cell.angle_gamma   90.00
#
_symmetry.space_group_name_H-M   'P 1'
#
loop_
_entity.id
_entity.type
_entity.pdbx_description
1 polymer ?
#
loop_
_entity_poly.entity_id
_entity_poly.type
_entity_poly.pdbx_seq_one_letter_code
_entity_poly.pdbx_strand_id
1 'polypeptide(L)'
;MEHCRYAHIHVNELAPVCEAFARLGYCEKGAQCADHHRFECPDFANKGSCEVKGCRLPHITHAARLRRARGSPDTETPSDQASSSEEDAESDDYAHALTQQADFIPLG
;
A
#
# COMPACT_ATOMS: atom_id res chain seq x y z
N MET A 1 0.31 -23.80 6.84
CA MET A 1 0.99 -22.61 6.31
C MET A 1 2.37 -22.48 6.96
N GLU A 2 3.25 -23.47 6.77
CA GLU A 2 4.46 -23.58 7.62
C GLU A 2 5.79 -23.51 6.85
N HIS A 3 5.78 -23.17 5.56
CA HIS A 3 7.02 -23.00 4.77
C HIS A 3 6.93 -21.78 3.85
N CYS A 4 6.69 -20.59 4.42
CA CYS A 4 6.90 -19.36 3.67
C CYS A 4 8.35 -18.90 3.86
N ARG A 5 9.03 -18.55 2.76
CA ARG A 5 10.42 -18.06 2.78
C ARG A 5 10.55 -16.62 3.28
N TYR A 6 9.42 -15.92 3.45
CA TYR A 6 9.35 -14.54 3.88
C TYR A 6 8.86 -14.45 5.33
N ALA A 7 9.33 -13.44 6.04
CA ALA A 7 8.89 -13.17 7.40
C ALA A 7 7.39 -12.82 7.41
N HIS A 8 6.58 -13.65 8.06
CA HIS A 8 5.20 -13.32 8.36
C HIS A 8 5.14 -12.49 9.64
N ILE A 9 4.77 -11.22 9.52
CA ILE A 9 4.45 -10.38 10.67
C ILE A 9 2.93 -10.37 10.88
N HIS A 10 2.49 -10.80 12.06
CA HIS A 10 1.09 -10.68 12.47
C HIS A 10 0.91 -9.42 13.28
N VAL A 11 0.52 -8.35 12.60
CA VAL A 11 0.10 -7.11 13.24
C VAL A 11 -1.43 -7.07 13.20
N ASN A 12 -2.06 -6.55 14.25
CA ASN A 12 -3.51 -6.37 14.24
C ASN A 12 -3.90 -5.49 13.04
N GLU A 13 -4.87 -5.90 12.23
CA GLU A 13 -5.34 -5.14 11.05
C GLU A 13 -5.90 -3.75 11.42
N LEU A 14 -6.25 -3.56 12.69
CA LEU A 14 -6.74 -2.30 13.24
C LEU A 14 -5.63 -1.47 13.91
N ALA A 15 -4.39 -1.96 13.90
CA ALA A 15 -3.28 -1.19 14.44
C ALA A 15 -3.07 0.08 13.60
N PRO A 16 -2.68 1.19 14.25
CA PRO A 16 -2.29 2.39 13.52
C PRO A 16 -0.98 2.15 12.74
N VAL A 17 -0.70 3.02 11.78
CA VAL A 17 0.63 3.14 11.17
C VAL A 17 1.62 3.66 12.21
N CYS A 18 2.77 3.01 12.30
CA CYS A 18 3.87 3.42 13.16
C CYS A 18 4.44 4.75 12.69
N GLU A 19 4.36 5.79 13.53
CA GLU A 19 4.84 7.12 13.18
C GLU A 19 6.35 7.16 12.93
N ALA A 20 7.15 6.53 13.81
CA ALA A 20 8.60 6.49 13.65
C ALA A 20 9.00 5.85 12.32
N PHE A 21 8.42 4.69 12.00
CA PHE A 21 8.71 4.00 10.75
C PHE A 21 8.25 4.82 9.53
N ALA A 22 7.04 5.37 9.57
CA ALA A 22 6.50 6.15 8.46
C ALA A 22 7.31 7.41 8.14
N ARG A 23 7.84 8.09 9.17
CA ARG A 23 8.60 9.34 8.98
C ARG A 23 10.09 9.11 8.75
N LEU A 24 10.69 8.19 9.50
CA LEU A 24 12.14 7.97 9.53
C LEU A 24 12.58 6.78 8.67
N GLY A 25 11.65 5.90 8.28
CA GLY A 25 11.96 4.61 7.66
C GLY A 25 12.44 3.55 8.65
N TYR A 26 12.47 3.86 9.95
CA TYR A 26 12.97 2.97 11.00
C TYR A 26 12.18 3.11 12.31
N CYS A 27 11.99 2.00 13.00
CA CYS A 27 11.40 1.96 14.34
C CYS A 27 12.26 1.08 15.24
N GLU A 28 12.65 1.60 16.42
CA GLU A 28 13.48 0.90 17.40
C GLU A 28 12.83 -0.38 17.95
N LYS A 29 11.49 -0.42 17.99
CA LYS A 29 10.73 -1.61 18.40
C LYS A 29 10.90 -2.76 17.41
N GLY A 30 11.26 -2.48 16.15
CA GLY A 30 11.48 -3.49 15.12
C GLY A 30 10.32 -4.49 15.00
N ALA A 31 10.64 -5.78 15.05
CA ALA A 31 9.65 -6.85 14.98
C ALA A 31 8.69 -6.91 16.19
N GLN A 32 9.01 -6.24 17.30
CA GLN A 32 8.14 -6.16 18.48
C GLN A 32 7.17 -4.97 18.41
N CYS A 33 7.22 -4.17 17.34
CA CYS A 33 6.28 -3.08 17.15
C CYS A 33 4.87 -3.62 16.89
N ALA A 34 3.91 -3.19 17.70
CA ALA A 34 2.50 -3.54 17.52
C ALA A 34 1.78 -2.72 16.43
N ASP A 35 2.47 -1.74 15.85
CA ASP A 35 1.94 -0.81 14.84
C ASP A 35 2.39 -1.24 13.43
N HIS A 36 1.64 -0.83 12.39
CA HIS A 36 2.00 -1.15 11.02
C HIS A 36 3.23 -0.35 10.54
N HIS A 37 4.27 -1.06 10.11
CA HIS A 37 5.42 -0.49 9.40
C HIS A 37 5.10 -0.28 7.91
N ARG A 38 4.31 0.75 7.60
CA ARG A 38 4.03 1.20 6.23
C ARG A 38 4.56 2.61 6.01
N PHE A 39 5.03 2.89 4.79
CA PHE A 39 5.47 4.22 4.40
C PHE A 39 4.28 5.06 3.94
N GLU A 40 3.42 5.43 4.87
CA GLU A 40 2.21 6.24 4.66
C GLU A 40 2.19 7.41 5.64
N CYS A 41 1.52 8.51 5.28
CA CYS A 41 1.39 9.64 6.21
C CYS A 41 0.69 9.19 7.51
N PRO A 42 1.36 9.23 8.67
CA PRO A 42 0.78 8.71 9.91
C PRO A 42 -0.41 9.56 10.37
N ASP A 43 -0.39 10.87 10.12
CA ASP A 43 -1.54 11.74 10.42
C ASP A 43 -2.76 11.33 9.61
N PHE A 44 -2.62 11.18 8.28
CA PHE A 44 -3.73 10.80 7.41
C PHE A 44 -4.19 9.35 7.64
N ALA A 45 -3.25 8.42 7.83
CA ALA A 45 -3.56 7.01 8.04
C ALA A 45 -4.26 6.77 9.39
N ASN A 46 -3.76 7.40 10.46
CA ASN A 46 -4.26 7.14 11.81
C ASN A 46 -5.46 8.03 12.17
N LYS A 47 -5.43 9.31 11.77
CA LYS A 47 -6.47 10.29 12.14
C LYS A 47 -7.50 10.50 11.03
N GLY A 48 -7.16 10.15 9.79
CA GLY A 48 -8.03 10.38 8.62
C GLY A 48 -7.83 11.74 7.95
N SER A 49 -6.99 12.61 8.51
CA SER A 49 -6.69 13.93 7.96
C SER A 49 -5.23 14.31 8.22
N CYS A 50 -4.66 15.14 7.34
CA CYS A 50 -3.34 15.71 7.52
C CYS A 50 -3.44 17.22 7.26
N GLU A 51 -3.00 18.02 8.22
CA GLU A 51 -3.07 19.49 8.16
C GLU A 51 -1.89 20.11 7.39
N VAL A 52 -0.87 19.30 7.09
CA VAL A 52 0.33 19.73 6.37
C VAL A 52 0.02 19.92 4.89
N LYS A 53 0.01 21.18 4.45
CA LYS A 53 -0.10 21.53 3.03
C LYS A 53 1.16 21.04 2.29
N GLY A 54 0.96 20.23 1.26
CA GLY A 54 2.08 19.64 0.51
C GLY A 54 2.82 18.53 1.27
N CYS A 55 2.12 17.76 2.10
CA CYS A 55 2.68 16.57 2.73
C CYS A 55 3.33 15.65 1.68
N ARG A 56 4.58 15.25 1.92
CA ARG A 56 5.35 14.39 1.01
C ARG A 56 5.12 12.89 1.25
N LEU A 57 4.50 12.53 2.36
CA LEU A 57 4.15 11.14 2.66
C LEU A 57 2.82 10.79 1.96
N PRO A 58 2.67 9.56 1.45
CA PRO A 58 1.50 9.22 0.66
C PRO A 58 0.24 9.16 1.53
N HIS A 59 -0.84 9.74 1.02
CA HIS A 59 -2.17 9.74 1.64
C HIS A 59 -3.00 8.61 1.03
N ILE A 60 -2.94 7.42 1.63
CA ILE A 60 -3.65 6.24 1.12
C ILE A 60 -4.99 6.05 1.81
N THR A 61 -6.06 5.93 1.02
CA THR A 61 -7.41 5.66 1.53
C THR A 61 -7.71 4.17 1.45
N HIS A 62 -7.64 3.48 2.58
CA HIS A 62 -7.93 2.04 2.65
C HIS A 62 -9.44 1.77 2.58
N ALA A 63 -9.87 0.93 1.63
CA ALA A 63 -11.28 0.60 1.42
C ALA A 63 -11.95 -0.01 2.66
N ALA A 64 -11.21 -0.78 3.47
CA ALA A 64 -11.71 -1.34 4.73
C ALA A 64 -12.15 -0.24 5.72
N ARG A 65 -11.46 0.91 5.74
CA ARG A 65 -11.80 2.06 6.58
C ARG A 65 -13.08 2.74 6.08
N LEU A 66 -13.26 2.86 4.76
CA LEU A 66 -14.48 3.41 4.16
C LEU A 66 -15.70 2.52 4.48
N ARG A 67 -15.55 1.19 4.40
CA ARG A 67 -16.61 0.25 4.78
C ARG A 67 -17.01 0.37 6.25
N ARG A 68 -16.03 0.56 7.15
CA ARG A 68 -16.27 0.76 8.58
C ARG A 68 -16.98 2.08 8.91
N ALA A 69 -16.57 3.18 8.26
CA ALA A 69 -17.23 4.48 8.44
C ALA A 69 -18.70 4.47 7.99
N ARG A 70 -19.05 3.58 7.06
CA ARG A 70 -20.41 3.42 6.52
C ARG A 70 -21.30 2.45 7.30
N GLY A 71 -20.76 1.74 8.29
CA GLY A 71 -21.49 0.89 9.23
C GLY A 71 -22.63 0.05 8.64
N SER A 72 -22.35 -1.07 7.96
CA SER A 72 -23.28 -2.21 7.80
C SER A 72 -22.59 -3.43 7.13
N PRO A 73 -23.06 -4.67 7.39
CA PRO A 73 -22.43 -5.94 7.01
C PRO A 73 -22.71 -6.34 5.56
N ASP A 74 -21.85 -7.24 5.04
CA ASP A 74 -21.92 -7.99 3.78
C ASP A 74 -23.04 -7.61 2.79
N THR A 75 -22.67 -6.90 1.72
CA THR A 75 -23.35 -7.03 0.42
C THR A 75 -22.32 -6.79 -0.67
N GLU A 76 -21.97 -7.87 -1.36
CA GLU A 76 -21.21 -7.89 -2.60
C GLU A 76 -21.95 -7.03 -3.64
N THR A 77 -21.33 -5.94 -4.11
CA THR A 77 -21.70 -5.33 -5.40
C THR A 77 -20.45 -4.67 -5.97
N PRO A 78 -19.99 -5.09 -7.17
CA PRO A 78 -18.91 -4.40 -7.85
C PRO A 78 -19.48 -3.14 -8.49
N SER A 79 -18.88 -2.00 -8.21
CA SER A 79 -19.10 -0.80 -9.01
C SER A 79 -17.73 -0.22 -9.32
N ASP A 80 -17.20 -0.69 -10.46
CA ASP A 80 -16.20 0.01 -11.24
C ASP A 80 -16.55 1.49 -11.32
N GLN A 81 -15.62 2.34 -10.92
CA GLN A 81 -15.51 3.69 -11.42
C GLN A 81 -14.06 3.92 -11.80
N ALA A 82 -13.80 3.57 -13.06
CA ALA A 82 -12.71 4.12 -13.83
C ALA A 82 -12.81 5.65 -13.79
N SER A 83 -11.77 6.32 -13.31
CA SER A 83 -11.58 7.73 -13.62
C SER A 83 -11.05 7.81 -15.05
N SER A 84 -11.89 8.27 -15.96
CA SER A 84 -11.47 8.77 -17.27
C SER A 84 -10.55 9.96 -17.09
N SER A 85 -9.38 9.89 -17.70
CA SER A 85 -8.64 11.05 -18.16
C SER A 85 -8.42 10.84 -19.66
N GLU A 86 -9.20 11.57 -20.45
CA GLU A 86 -9.07 11.63 -21.90
C GLU A 86 -8.10 12.75 -22.25
N GLU A 87 -6.94 12.40 -22.81
CA GLU A 87 -6.12 13.27 -23.68
C GLU A 87 -5.48 12.38 -24.77
N ASP A 88 -6.06 12.43 -25.99
CA ASP A 88 -5.47 12.11 -27.31
C ASP A 88 -4.16 12.91 -27.54
N ALA A 89 -3.16 12.59 -28.34
CA ALA A 89 -2.82 11.52 -29.28
C ALA A 89 -1.31 11.71 -29.62
N GLU A 90 -0.57 10.66 -29.98
CA GLU A 90 0.19 10.54 -31.25
C GLU A 90 1.05 9.25 -31.21
N SER A 91 1.08 8.57 -32.35
CA SER A 91 1.63 7.24 -32.57
C SER A 91 3.11 7.32 -32.95
N ASP A 92 3.97 6.54 -32.29
CA ASP A 92 5.15 5.97 -32.94
C ASP A 92 5.39 4.55 -32.44
N ASP A 93 5.40 3.63 -33.39
CA ASP A 93 5.71 2.20 -33.28
C ASP A 93 7.16 2.03 -32.81
N TYR A 94 7.37 1.84 -31.51
CA TYR A 94 8.65 1.37 -30.98
C TYR A 94 8.42 0.18 -30.06
N ALA A 95 8.70 -0.99 -30.63
CA ALA A 95 8.60 -2.30 -30.02
C ALA A 95 9.03 -2.29 -28.54
N HIS A 96 8.05 -2.42 -27.63
CA HIS A 96 8.30 -2.83 -26.25
C HIS A 96 8.74 -4.29 -26.25
N ALA A 97 10.04 -4.51 -26.51
CA ALA A 97 10.72 -5.73 -26.17
C ALA A 97 10.75 -5.86 -24.64
N LEU A 98 9.69 -6.43 -24.08
CA LEU A 98 9.70 -7.04 -22.75
C LEU A 98 10.67 -8.22 -22.82
N THR A 99 11.96 -7.94 -22.63
CA THR A 99 12.97 -8.99 -22.50
C THR A 99 12.69 -9.72 -21.20
N GLN A 100 11.97 -10.83 -21.32
CA GLN A 100 11.72 -11.81 -20.27
C GLN A 100 13.04 -12.15 -19.58
N GLN A 101 12.98 -12.25 -18.25
CA GLN A 101 14.11 -12.59 -17.37
C GLN A 101 14.89 -13.78 -17.91
N ALA A 102 16.18 -13.57 -18.21
CA ALA A 102 17.11 -14.63 -18.55
C ALA A 102 18.27 -14.61 -17.56
N ASP A 103 18.02 -15.09 -16.34
CA ASP A 103 19.08 -15.50 -15.41
C ASP A 103 18.66 -16.81 -14.73
N PHE A 104 18.68 -17.90 -15.51
CA PHE A 104 18.67 -19.26 -14.99
C PHE A 104 20.10 -19.63 -14.59
N ILE A 105 20.36 -19.79 -13.29
CA ILE A 105 21.63 -20.32 -12.78
C ILE A 105 21.44 -21.83 -12.59
N PRO A 106 22.08 -22.71 -13.42
CA PRO A 106 22.10 -24.13 -13.15
C PRO A 106 23.08 -24.39 -12.00
N LEU A 107 22.57 -24.89 -10.88
CA LEU A 107 23.42 -25.53 -9.86
C LEU A 107 23.80 -26.91 -10.40
N GLY A 108 25.06 -27.04 -10.83
CA GLY A 108 25.73 -28.31 -11.02
C GLY A 108 26.25 -28.87 -9.70
#